data_AF-A0A8T4W3C4-F1
#
_entry.id   AF-A0A8T4W3C4-F1
#
_cell.length_a   1.000
_cell.length_b   1.000
_cell.length_c   1.000
_cell.angle_alpha   90.00
_cell.angle_beta   90.00
_cell.angle_gamma   90.00
#
_symmetry.space_group_name_H-M   'P 1'
#
loop_
_entity.id
_entity.type
_entity.pdbx_description
1 polymer ?
#
loop_
_entity_poly.entity_id
_entity_poly.type
_entity_poly.pdbx_seq_one_letter_code
_entity_poly.pdbx_strand_id
1 'polypeptide(L)'
;MKRIRYGDMDDEGALEGLPLYMIILVVIAGIGTAVIGGWMMSAQTTELGSLEVEDSNNNKVDQMDLSEFGTKTIYITAYDQSSDPLEGVTISVEGCGASNIDEPVKLTDEDGEVSFSFESSELHVSGNSGTIDITGEYTGDMTLSESEDILVTE
;
A
#
# COMPACT_ATOMS: atom_id res chain seq x y z
N MET A 1 -79.30 -37.68 -21.82
CA MET A 1 -78.96 -36.70 -20.77
C MET A 1 -77.69 -35.97 -21.17
N LYS A 2 -77.75 -34.63 -21.17
CA LYS A 2 -76.73 -33.61 -21.50
C LYS A 2 -76.27 -33.03 -20.14
N ARG A 3 -75.06 -32.52 -19.83
CA ARG A 3 -73.87 -31.99 -20.53
C ARG A 3 -72.68 -32.15 -19.57
N ILE A 4 -71.48 -32.28 -20.11
CA ILE A 4 -70.21 -32.00 -19.41
C ILE A 4 -69.95 -30.49 -19.57
N ARG A 5 -69.71 -29.75 -18.48
CA ARG A 5 -69.28 -28.35 -18.53
C ARG A 5 -67.75 -28.32 -18.54
N TYR A 6 -67.17 -27.76 -19.59
CA TYR A 6 -65.78 -27.33 -19.61
C TYR A 6 -65.66 -25.99 -18.88
N GLY A 7 -64.56 -25.82 -18.14
CA GLY A 7 -64.20 -24.58 -17.47
C GLY A 7 -63.67 -23.55 -18.46
N ASP A 8 -64.05 -22.30 -18.25
CA ASP A 8 -63.36 -21.13 -18.81
C ASP A 8 -62.42 -20.60 -17.71
N MET A 9 -61.13 -20.60 -18.02
CA MET A 9 -60.16 -19.70 -17.41
C MET A 9 -59.59 -18.88 -18.56
N ASP A 10 -60.24 -17.76 -18.85
CA ASP A 10 -59.73 -16.77 -19.80
C ASP A 10 -58.66 -15.93 -19.09
N ASP A 11 -57.42 -16.42 -19.07
CA ASP A 11 -56.22 -15.63 -18.78
C ASP A 11 -55.36 -15.53 -20.06
N GLU A 12 -55.97 -15.07 -21.15
CA GLU A 12 -55.28 -14.72 -22.39
C GLU A 12 -55.45 -13.23 -22.68
N GLY A 13 -54.86 -12.42 -21.80
CA GLY A 13 -54.49 -11.04 -22.11
C GLY A 13 -53.22 -11.07 -22.95
N ALA A 14 -53.36 -10.73 -24.22
CA ALA A 14 -52.33 -10.70 -25.23
C ALA A 14 -51.03 -10.04 -24.77
N LEU A 15 -49.93 -10.42 -25.42
CA LEU A 15 -48.55 -9.95 -25.31
C LEU A 15 -48.38 -8.42 -25.56
N GLU A 16 -49.16 -7.56 -24.91
CA GLU A 16 -49.20 -6.10 -25.14
C GLU A 16 -48.16 -5.34 -24.32
N GLY A 17 -47.44 -6.02 -23.43
CA GLY A 17 -46.30 -5.44 -22.73
C GLY A 17 -44.95 -5.68 -23.42
N LEU A 18 -44.87 -6.46 -24.51
CA LEU A 18 -43.60 -6.98 -25.01
C LEU A 18 -42.58 -5.88 -25.44
N PRO A 19 -43.01 -4.71 -25.97
CA PRO A 19 -42.11 -3.56 -26.17
C PRO A 19 -41.89 -2.72 -24.90
N LEU A 20 -42.91 -2.56 -24.06
CA LEU A 20 -42.87 -1.70 -22.87
C LEU A 20 -42.04 -2.32 -21.74
N TYR A 21 -42.18 -3.62 -21.49
CA TYR A 21 -41.35 -4.37 -20.56
C TYR A 21 -39.89 -4.38 -21.00
N MET A 22 -39.60 -4.44 -22.30
CA MET A 22 -38.22 -4.35 -22.80
C MET A 22 -37.63 -2.97 -22.52
N ILE A 23 -38.38 -1.88 -22.73
CA ILE A 23 -37.92 -0.53 -22.41
C ILE A 23 -37.75 -0.35 -20.89
N ILE A 24 -38.71 -0.81 -20.09
CA ILE A 24 -38.64 -0.74 -18.63
C ILE A 24 -37.46 -1.56 -18.09
N LEU A 25 -37.21 -2.77 -18.64
CA LEU A 25 -36.08 -3.60 -18.27
C LEU A 25 -34.75 -2.93 -18.64
N VAL A 26 -34.64 -2.35 -19.84
CA VAL A 26 -33.44 -1.61 -20.27
C VAL A 26 -33.17 -0.39 -19.37
N VAL A 27 -34.21 0.34 -18.97
CA VAL A 27 -34.08 1.48 -18.06
C VAL A 27 -33.65 1.03 -16.66
N ILE A 28 -34.29 -0.01 -16.11
CA ILE A 28 -33.94 -0.56 -14.78
C ILE A 28 -32.53 -1.15 -14.79
N ALA A 29 -32.16 -1.87 -15.85
CA ALA A 29 -30.83 -2.45 -16.01
C ALA A 29 -29.76 -1.36 -16.17
N GLY A 30 -30.03 -0.29 -16.93
CA GLY A 30 -29.10 0.82 -17.10
C GLY A 30 -28.89 1.65 -15.83
N ILE A 31 -29.94 1.86 -15.03
CA ILE A 31 -29.82 2.51 -13.72
C ILE A 31 -29.08 1.59 -12.74
N GLY A 32 -29.39 0.29 -12.77
CA GLY A 32 -28.73 -0.72 -11.93
C GLY A 32 -27.23 -0.81 -12.18
N THR A 33 -26.79 -0.81 -13.44
CA THR A 33 -25.36 -0.85 -13.78
C THR A 33 -24.64 0.46 -13.45
N ALA A 34 -25.31 1.62 -13.54
CA ALA A 34 -24.71 2.90 -13.18
C ALA A 34 -24.40 3.01 -11.68
N VAL A 35 -25.27 2.48 -10.81
CA VAL A 35 -25.04 2.48 -9.35
C VAL A 35 -23.91 1.51 -8.96
N ILE A 36 -23.88 0.32 -9.57
CA ILE A 36 -22.84 -0.69 -9.31
C ILE A 36 -21.49 -0.25 -9.88
N GLY A 37 -21.47 0.30 -11.10
CA GLY A 37 -20.27 0.83 -11.74
C GLY A 37 -19.70 2.06 -11.03
N GLY A 38 -20.56 2.90 -10.45
CA GLY A 38 -20.14 4.06 -9.67
C GLY A 38 -19.45 3.72 -8.34
N TRP A 39 -19.72 2.54 -7.76
CA TRP A 39 -19.07 2.04 -6.54
C TRP A 39 -17.79 1.24 -6.81
N MET A 40 -17.51 0.86 -8.07
CA MET A 40 -16.27 0.17 -8.46
C MET A 40 -15.11 1.12 -8.80
N MET A 41 -15.33 2.43 -8.82
CA MET A 41 -14.22 3.40 -8.72
C MET A 41 -13.77 3.51 -7.27
N SER A 42 -13.30 2.39 -6.71
CA SER A 42 -12.41 2.43 -5.56
C SER A 42 -11.20 3.23 -6.04
N ALA A 43 -10.99 4.41 -5.46
CA ALA A 43 -9.78 5.17 -5.70
C ALA A 43 -8.60 4.25 -5.35
N GLN A 44 -7.78 3.89 -6.33
CA GLN A 44 -6.46 3.37 -6.06
C GLN A 44 -5.65 4.59 -5.62
N THR A 45 -5.66 4.86 -4.33
CA THR A 45 -4.73 5.80 -3.72
C THR A 45 -3.39 5.08 -3.67
N THR A 46 -2.37 5.69 -4.25
CA THR A 46 -0.99 5.23 -4.03
C THR A 46 -0.66 5.52 -2.57
N GLU A 47 -0.49 4.47 -1.78
CA GLU A 47 -0.27 4.54 -0.33
C GLU A 47 1.02 3.81 0.02
N LEU A 48 1.83 4.42 0.89
CA LEU A 48 2.99 3.76 1.47
C LEU A 48 2.49 2.56 2.28
N GLY A 49 3.02 1.37 1.95
CA GLY A 49 2.62 0.11 2.56
C GLY A 49 3.64 -0.44 3.54
N SER A 50 4.92 -0.45 3.15
CA SER A 50 5.99 -1.00 3.98
C SER A 50 7.35 -0.39 3.64
N LEU A 51 8.26 -0.43 4.62
CA LEU A 51 9.68 -0.14 4.44
C LEU A 51 10.47 -1.43 4.67
N GLU A 52 11.40 -1.73 3.79
CA GLU A 52 12.33 -2.83 3.95
C GLU A 52 13.75 -2.29 4.03
N VAL A 53 14.56 -2.87 4.91
CA VAL A 53 15.94 -2.46 5.11
C VAL A 53 16.86 -3.62 4.78
N GLU A 54 17.77 -3.41 3.84
CA GLU A 54 18.69 -4.41 3.31
C GLU A 54 20.16 -3.98 3.42
N ASP A 55 21.08 -4.95 3.41
CA ASP A 55 22.52 -4.72 3.29
C ASP A 55 22.98 -4.69 1.82
N SER A 56 24.28 -4.47 1.60
CA SER A 56 24.87 -4.49 0.24
C SER A 56 24.80 -5.85 -0.47
N ASN A 57 24.29 -6.89 0.19
CA ASN A 57 24.09 -8.23 -0.37
C ASN A 57 22.60 -8.59 -0.45
N ASN A 58 21.69 -7.61 -0.34
CA ASN A 58 20.23 -7.80 -0.33
C ASN A 58 19.73 -8.76 0.77
N ASN A 59 20.39 -8.76 1.93
CA ASN A 59 19.89 -9.44 3.11
C ASN A 59 19.16 -8.44 3.99
N LYS A 60 17.99 -8.83 4.51
CA LYS A 60 17.26 -8.03 5.49
C LYS A 60 18.16 -7.71 6.71
N VAL A 61 18.16 -6.45 7.12
CA VAL A 61 18.92 -5.93 8.26
C VAL A 61 17.96 -5.59 9.39
N ASP A 62 17.82 -6.50 10.35
CA ASP A 62 17.11 -6.24 11.60
C ASP A 62 18.07 -5.85 12.75
N GLN A 63 19.38 -6.09 12.56
CA GLN A 63 20.41 -5.81 13.55
C GLN A 63 21.71 -5.33 12.90
N MET A 64 22.33 -4.32 13.49
CA MET A 64 23.64 -3.79 13.13
C MET A 64 24.63 -3.97 14.29
N ASP A 65 25.75 -4.63 14.01
CA ASP A 65 26.84 -4.83 14.96
C ASP A 65 27.96 -3.79 14.74
N LEU A 66 28.24 -2.99 15.77
CA LEU A 66 29.28 -1.95 15.81
C LEU A 66 30.65 -2.46 16.27
N SER A 67 30.75 -3.73 16.71
CA SER A 67 32.04 -4.31 17.10
C SER A 67 33.06 -4.37 15.96
N GLU A 68 32.55 -4.36 14.71
CA GLU A 68 33.33 -4.20 13.51
C GLU A 68 33.53 -2.73 13.13
N PHE A 69 34.76 -2.26 13.24
CA PHE A 69 35.14 -0.92 12.78
C PHE A 69 34.99 -0.78 11.26
N GLY A 70 34.27 0.26 10.82
CA GLY A 70 34.14 0.64 9.42
C GLY A 70 32.83 1.37 9.10
N THR A 71 32.64 1.65 7.81
CA THR A 71 31.39 2.19 7.26
C THR A 71 30.38 1.04 7.09
N LYS A 72 29.18 1.19 7.65
CA LYS A 72 28.05 0.30 7.42
C LYS A 72 27.09 1.00 6.45
N THR A 73 26.76 0.36 5.33
CA THR A 73 25.80 0.90 4.35
C THR A 73 24.56 0.02 4.34
N ILE A 74 23.40 0.66 4.52
CA ILE A 74 22.09 0.03 4.39
C ILE A 74 21.33 0.66 3.22
N TYR A 75 20.46 -0.13 2.63
CA TYR A 75 19.55 0.25 1.56
C TYR A 75 18.14 0.14 2.13
N ILE A 76 17.32 1.15 1.90
CA ILE A 76 15.95 1.19 2.38
C ILE A 76 15.06 1.28 1.16
N THR A 77 14.18 0.31 1.00
CA THR A 77 13.24 0.24 -0.11
C THR A 77 11.84 0.47 0.41
N ALA A 78 11.16 1.46 -0.16
CA ALA A 78 9.78 1.76 0.16
C ALA A 78 8.85 1.09 -0.85
N TYR A 79 7.82 0.41 -0.34
CA TYR A 79 6.83 -0.27 -1.15
C TYR A 79 5.44 0.29 -0.89
N ASP A 80 4.58 0.23 -1.91
CA ASP A 80 3.16 0.50 -1.78
C ASP A 80 2.39 -0.71 -1.19
N GLN A 81 1.07 -0.57 -1.00
CA GLN A 81 0.21 -1.67 -0.52
C GLN A 81 0.12 -2.88 -1.48
N SER A 82 0.47 -2.70 -2.75
CA SER A 82 0.53 -3.77 -3.76
C SER A 82 1.91 -4.46 -3.80
N SER A 83 2.86 -4.01 -2.97
CA SER A 83 4.27 -4.41 -2.98
C SER A 83 5.04 -3.97 -4.22
N ASP A 84 4.60 -2.90 -4.88
CA ASP A 84 5.36 -2.22 -5.93
C ASP A 84 6.28 -1.15 -5.31
N PRO A 85 7.52 -0.97 -5.80
CA PRO A 85 8.43 0.03 -5.28
C PRO A 85 7.89 1.46 -5.50
N LEU A 86 8.12 2.33 -4.50
CA LEU A 86 7.55 3.67 -4.46
C LEU A 86 8.63 4.76 -4.47
N GLU A 87 8.67 5.53 -5.56
CA GLU A 87 9.52 6.71 -5.73
C GLU A 87 9.00 7.92 -4.91
N GLY A 88 9.93 8.75 -4.41
CA GLY A 88 9.60 10.02 -3.78
C GLY A 88 9.13 9.93 -2.33
N VAL A 89 9.39 8.81 -1.65
CA VAL A 89 9.18 8.64 -0.22
C VAL A 89 10.33 9.32 0.53
N THR A 90 10.00 10.19 1.48
CA THR A 90 10.99 10.86 2.33
C THR A 90 11.37 9.92 3.46
N ILE A 91 12.58 9.36 3.43
CA ILE A 91 13.12 8.51 4.48
C ILE A 91 14.00 9.34 5.41
N SER A 92 13.70 9.33 6.69
CA SER A 92 14.50 9.91 7.77
C SER A 92 15.02 8.82 8.70
N VAL A 93 16.29 8.91 9.07
CA VAL A 93 16.93 8.01 10.04
C VAL A 93 17.31 8.75 11.32
N GLU A 94 16.86 8.23 12.46
CA GLU A 94 17.13 8.80 13.78
C GLU A 94 17.54 7.71 14.77
N GLY A 95 18.05 8.10 15.94
CA GLY A 95 18.50 7.14 16.97
C GLY A 95 19.97 6.72 16.86
N CYS A 96 20.56 6.31 17.97
CA CYS A 96 21.97 5.88 18.10
C CYS A 96 23.03 6.79 17.44
N GLY A 97 22.78 8.09 17.24
CA GLY A 97 23.70 8.99 16.54
C GLY A 97 23.59 8.97 15.01
N ALA A 98 22.67 8.19 14.44
CA ALA A 98 22.37 8.12 13.00
C ALA A 98 21.95 9.48 12.41
N SER A 99 21.41 10.39 13.22
CA SER A 99 21.07 11.75 12.80
C SER A 99 22.28 12.67 12.57
N ASN A 100 23.51 12.24 12.89
CA ASN A 100 24.72 13.03 12.70
C ASN A 100 25.40 12.80 11.34
N ILE A 101 24.90 11.89 10.50
CA ILE A 101 25.42 11.68 9.15
C ILE A 101 25.18 12.93 8.28
N ASP A 102 25.92 13.06 7.18
CA ASP A 102 25.84 14.22 6.26
C ASP A 102 24.40 14.48 5.76
N GLU A 103 23.63 13.41 5.52
CA GLU A 103 22.26 13.49 5.00
C GLU A 103 21.34 12.49 5.74
N PRO A 104 20.74 12.88 6.88
CA PRO A 104 19.86 12.02 7.67
C PRO A 104 18.45 11.89 7.08
N VAL A 105 18.12 12.69 6.06
CA VAL A 105 16.85 12.67 5.35
C VAL A 105 17.11 12.64 3.85
N LYS A 106 16.52 11.67 3.16
CA LYS A 106 16.67 11.46 1.71
C LYS A 106 15.37 11.02 1.08
N LEU A 107 15.26 11.17 -0.24
CA LEU A 107 14.11 10.69 -1.02
C LEU A 107 14.47 9.36 -1.69
N THR A 108 13.50 8.45 -1.81
CA THR A 108 13.63 7.24 -2.63
C THR A 108 13.68 7.59 -4.11
N ASP A 109 14.47 6.82 -4.87
CA ASP A 109 14.66 6.98 -6.32
C ASP A 109 13.57 6.28 -7.16
N GLU A 110 13.77 6.22 -8.49
CA GLU A 110 12.83 5.58 -9.44
C GLU A 110 12.58 4.08 -9.13
N ASP A 111 13.51 3.42 -8.43
CA ASP A 111 13.39 2.02 -8.00
C ASP A 111 12.83 1.91 -6.56
N GLY A 112 12.43 3.03 -5.94
CA GLY A 112 11.91 3.09 -4.58
C GLY A 112 12.97 2.89 -3.51
N GLU A 113 14.26 2.99 -3.85
CA GLU A 113 15.39 2.69 -2.97
C GLU A 113 16.09 3.97 -2.51
N VAL A 114 16.69 3.92 -1.33
CA VAL A 114 17.61 4.94 -0.83
C VAL A 114 18.72 4.33 0.03
N SER A 115 19.95 4.80 -0.16
CA SER A 115 21.12 4.30 0.60
C SER A 115 21.55 5.26 1.71
N PHE A 116 21.80 4.71 2.90
CA PHE A 116 22.39 5.40 4.04
C PHE A 116 23.69 4.73 4.46
N SER A 117 24.73 5.54 4.65
CA SER A 117 26.03 5.07 5.13
C SER A 117 26.31 5.70 6.49
N PHE A 118 26.68 4.85 7.46
CA PHE A 118 27.01 5.23 8.82
C PHE A 118 28.44 4.84 9.11
N GLU A 119 29.24 5.76 9.65
CA GLU A 119 30.50 5.38 10.26
C GLU A 119 30.23 4.77 11.64
N SER A 120 30.86 3.65 11.95
CA SER A 120 30.81 3.04 13.29
C SER A 120 31.20 4.04 14.40
N SER A 121 32.02 5.06 14.10
CA SER A 121 32.38 6.12 15.05
C SER A 121 31.32 7.20 15.26
N GLU A 122 30.33 7.31 14.38
CA GLU A 122 29.20 8.24 14.51
C GLU A 122 28.06 7.60 15.29
N LEU A 123 27.91 6.28 15.16
CA LEU A 123 26.94 5.50 15.89
C LEU A 123 27.41 5.24 17.33
N HIS A 124 26.53 5.52 18.29
CA HIS A 124 26.80 5.34 19.70
C HIS A 124 25.58 4.75 20.39
N VAL A 125 25.78 3.63 21.09
CA VAL A 125 24.75 3.01 21.94
C VAL A 125 25.03 3.32 23.41
N SER A 126 23.99 3.67 24.16
CA SER A 126 24.12 3.91 25.61
C SER A 126 23.94 2.59 26.38
N GLY A 127 24.88 1.64 26.24
CA GLY A 127 24.81 0.34 26.93
C GLY A 127 25.29 -0.83 26.07
N ASN A 128 24.55 -1.93 26.08
CA ASN A 128 24.83 -3.10 25.23
C ASN A 128 24.10 -3.04 23.87
N SER A 129 23.05 -2.22 23.77
CA SER A 129 22.27 -2.07 22.56
C SER A 129 21.57 -0.70 22.50
N GLY A 130 21.21 -0.28 21.31
CA GLY A 130 20.32 0.85 21.03
C GLY A 130 19.47 0.57 19.79
N THR A 131 18.64 1.52 19.39
CA THR A 131 17.77 1.40 18.21
C THR A 131 17.98 2.58 17.27
N ILE A 132 17.96 2.30 15.97
CA ILE A 132 17.82 3.31 14.91
C ILE A 132 16.37 3.24 14.44
N ASP A 133 15.67 4.36 14.55
CA ASP A 133 14.31 4.55 14.07
C ASP A 133 14.38 5.04 12.62
N ILE A 134 13.82 4.28 11.69
CA ILE A 134 13.69 4.65 10.28
C ILE A 134 12.23 5.04 10.08
N THR A 135 11.99 6.24 9.57
CA THR A 135 10.64 6.73 9.27
C THR A 135 10.57 7.15 7.82
N GLY A 136 9.61 6.60 7.08
CA GLY A 136 9.31 6.97 5.71
C GLY A 136 8.00 7.73 5.63
N GLU A 137 8.02 8.94 5.06
CA GLU A 137 6.85 9.77 4.82
C GLU A 137 6.59 9.92 3.32
N TYR A 138 5.41 9.53 2.86
CA TYR A 138 4.99 9.73 1.49
C TYR A 138 3.90 10.79 1.41
N THR A 139 4.14 11.86 0.64
CA THR A 139 3.18 12.94 0.39
C THR A 139 2.57 12.76 -1.00
N GLY A 140 1.77 11.71 -1.16
CA GLY A 140 0.94 11.49 -2.34
C GLY A 140 -0.40 12.25 -2.22
N ASP A 141 -1.51 11.56 -2.49
CA ASP A 141 -2.86 12.10 -2.27
C ASP A 141 -3.20 12.25 -0.77
N MET A 142 -2.48 11.53 0.11
CA MET A 142 -2.53 11.61 1.56
C MET A 142 -1.11 11.51 2.12
N THR A 143 -0.83 12.19 3.24
CA THR A 143 0.43 12.02 3.98
C THR A 143 0.35 10.76 4.84
N LEU A 144 1.19 9.77 4.54
CA LEU A 144 1.32 8.53 5.29
C LEU A 144 2.76 8.39 5.80
N SER A 145 2.89 7.84 7.01
CA SER A 145 4.17 7.60 7.65
C SER A 145 4.27 6.14 8.10
N GLU A 146 5.29 5.42 7.66
CA GLU A 146 5.66 4.10 8.16
C GLU A 146 6.99 4.19 8.88
N SER A 147 7.20 3.32 9.87
CA SER A 147 8.46 3.27 10.62
C SER A 147 8.95 1.82 10.78
N GLU A 148 10.26 1.63 10.62
CA GLU A 148 10.97 0.36 10.85
C GLU A 148 12.11 0.63 11.83
N ASP A 149 12.42 -0.35 12.68
CA ASP A 149 13.45 -0.24 13.72
C ASP A 149 14.62 -1.18 13.44
N ILE A 150 15.85 -0.70 13.60
CA ILE A 150 17.06 -1.54 13.55
C ILE A 150 17.70 -1.58 14.92
N LEU A 151 17.98 -2.78 15.42
CA LEU A 151 18.72 -2.96 16.67
C LEU A 151 20.22 -2.74 16.43
N VAL A 152 20.84 -1.83 17.17
CA VAL A 152 22.28 -1.60 17.14
C VAL A 152 22.93 -2.23 18.37
N THR A 153 24.01 -2.99 18.21
CA THR A 153 24.74 -3.64 19.31
C THR A 153 26.24 -3.39 19.24
N GLU A 154 26.91 -3.41 20.39
CA GLU A 154 28.38 -3.33 20.54
C GLU A 154 28.99 -4.66 21.01
#